data_AF-A0A953M4A6-F1
#
_entry.id   AF-A0A953M4A6-F1
#
_cell.length_a   1.000
_cell.length_b   1.000
_cell.length_c   1.000
_cell.angle_alpha   90.00
_cell.angle_beta   90.00
_cell.angle_gamma   90.00
#
_symmetry.space_group_name_H-M   'P 1'
#
loop_
_entity.id
_entity.type
_entity.pdbx_description
1 polymer ?
#
loop_
_entity_poly.entity_id
_entity_poly.type
_entity_poly.pdbx_seq_one_letter_code
_entity_poly.pdbx_strand_id
1 'polypeptide(L)'
;MVREIIIHTPGQGLHEITREIRCVVAGSRVDEGLCTVFIRHTSASLTIQENADPSARRDLEAWLKRLVPEHDPMYTHTAEGPDDMPSHIKAVLTATSVSIPIVDGGLALGTWQGIYLWEHRQSSHNRHVAIHVGA
;
A
#
# COMPACT_ATOMS: atom_id res chain seq x y z
N MET A 1 -5.48 16.33 -11.13
CA MET A 1 -6.13 15.19 -11.83
C MET A 1 -6.29 14.04 -10.85
N VAL A 2 -7.41 13.32 -10.87
CA VAL A 2 -7.62 12.10 -10.06
C VAL A 2 -7.86 10.93 -11.00
N ARG A 3 -7.15 9.82 -10.78
CA ARG A 3 -7.33 8.55 -11.49
C ARG A 3 -7.50 7.41 -10.50
N GLU A 4 -8.38 6.48 -10.82
CA GLU A 4 -8.57 5.25 -10.07
C GLU A 4 -7.91 4.07 -10.80
N ILE A 5 -7.24 3.21 -10.04
CA ILE A 5 -6.77 1.91 -10.49
C ILE A 5 -7.23 0.82 -9.53
N ILE A 6 -7.36 -0.39 -10.05
CA ILE A 6 -7.64 -1.59 -9.27
C ILE A 6 -6.38 -2.44 -9.23
N ILE A 7 -5.94 -2.80 -8.04
CA ILE A 7 -4.82 -3.70 -7.78
C ILE A 7 -5.37 -5.03 -7.29
N HIS A 8 -5.06 -6.11 -8.00
CA HIS A 8 -5.38 -7.46 -7.53
C HIS A 8 -4.31 -7.92 -6.55
N THR A 9 -4.72 -8.34 -5.36
CA THR A 9 -3.86 -8.93 -4.35
C THR A 9 -4.25 -10.41 -4.18
N PRO A 10 -3.33 -11.37 -4.39
CA PRO A 10 -3.65 -12.79 -4.24
C PRO A 10 -3.82 -13.22 -2.77
N GLY A 11 -3.36 -12.40 -1.83
CA GLY A 11 -3.42 -12.63 -0.39
C GLY A 11 -2.41 -11.74 0.35
N GLN A 12 -2.23 -12.01 1.64
CA GLN A 12 -1.44 -11.20 2.56
C GLN A 12 0.00 -11.00 2.04
N GLY A 13 0.52 -9.78 2.12
CA GLY A 13 1.89 -9.45 1.74
C GLY A 13 2.08 -8.05 1.18
N LEU A 14 3.33 -7.70 0.91
CA LEU A 14 3.73 -6.47 0.25
C LEU A 14 3.78 -6.67 -1.26
N HIS A 15 2.85 -6.01 -1.96
CA HIS A 15 2.70 -6.03 -3.41
C HIS A 15 3.21 -4.71 -3.99
N GLU A 16 4.28 -4.74 -4.78
CA GLU A 16 4.82 -3.52 -5.37
C GLU A 16 3.88 -2.99 -6.46
N ILE A 17 3.56 -1.69 -6.39
CA ILE A 17 2.67 -0.99 -7.32
C ILE A 17 3.35 0.22 -7.98
N THR A 18 4.67 0.37 -7.82
CA THR A 18 5.44 1.53 -8.31
C THR A 18 5.21 1.79 -9.80
N ARG A 19 5.15 0.73 -10.61
CA ARG A 19 5.00 0.82 -12.07
C ARG A 19 3.63 1.39 -12.47
N GLU A 20 2.58 0.95 -11.79
CA GLU A 20 1.20 1.38 -12.00
C GLU A 20 1.08 2.88 -11.69
N ILE A 21 1.67 3.33 -10.57
CA ILE A 21 1.65 4.76 -10.20
C ILE A 21 2.46 5.60 -11.19
N ARG A 22 3.66 5.15 -11.60
CA ARG A 22 4.49 5.83 -12.63
C ARG A 22 3.73 6.01 -13.94
N CYS A 23 2.95 5.01 -14.37
CA CYS A 23 2.14 5.11 -15.58
C CYS A 23 1.08 6.23 -15.46
N VAL A 24 0.47 6.38 -14.29
CA VAL A 24 -0.50 7.47 -14.04
C VAL A 24 0.17 8.84 -14.04
N VAL A 25 1.33 8.98 -13.39
CA VAL A 25 2.09 10.24 -13.35
C VAL A 25 2.56 10.63 -14.74
N ALA A 26 3.16 9.71 -15.51
CA ALA A 26 3.57 9.99 -16.88
C ALA A 26 2.40 10.42 -17.78
N GLY A 27 1.23 9.83 -17.60
CA GLY A 27 0.00 10.22 -18.32
C GLY A 27 -0.56 11.60 -17.93
N SER A 28 -0.18 12.13 -16.75
CA SER A 28 -0.65 13.42 -16.26
C SER A 28 0.04 14.62 -16.93
N ARG A 29 1.26 14.43 -17.45
CA ARG A 29 2.13 15.48 -18.02
C ARG A 29 2.41 16.64 -17.06
N VAL A 30 2.32 16.41 -15.75
CA VAL A 30 2.79 17.34 -14.71
C VAL A 30 4.29 17.17 -14.55
N ASP A 31 5.03 18.27 -14.64
CA ASP A 31 6.50 18.28 -14.59
C ASP A 31 7.03 18.44 -13.15
N GLU A 32 6.45 19.38 -12.41
CA GLU A 32 6.69 19.60 -10.98
C GLU A 32 5.35 19.55 -10.22
N GLY A 33 5.31 18.88 -9.06
CA GLY A 33 4.09 18.80 -8.27
C GLY A 33 4.08 17.70 -7.20
N LEU A 34 2.90 17.18 -6.89
CA LEU A 34 2.68 16.15 -5.89
C LEU A 34 1.77 15.03 -6.41
N CYS A 35 2.24 13.78 -6.28
CA CYS A 35 1.44 12.58 -6.46
C CYS A 35 1.01 12.06 -5.09
N THR A 36 -0.29 12.06 -4.80
CA THR A 36 -0.87 11.39 -3.62
C THR A 36 -1.55 10.11 -4.04
N VAL A 37 -1.15 9.00 -3.42
CA VAL A 37 -1.76 7.68 -3.60
C VAL A 37 -2.57 7.38 -2.34
N PHE A 38 -3.85 7.05 -2.49
CA PHE A 38 -4.77 6.80 -1.40
C PHE A 38 -5.50 5.47 -1.62
N ILE A 39 -5.44 4.55 -0.65
CA ILE A 39 -6.18 3.29 -0.70
C ILE A 39 -7.55 3.46 -0.04
N ARG A 40 -8.62 3.07 -0.76
CA ARG A 40 -10.01 3.15 -0.26
C ARG A 40 -10.44 1.89 0.49
N HIS A 41 -9.56 1.41 1.36
CA HIS A 41 -9.75 0.16 2.12
C HIS A 41 -9.19 0.35 3.52
N THR A 42 -9.81 -0.27 4.52
CA THR A 42 -9.39 -0.20 5.93
C THR A 42 -8.71 -1.50 6.40
N SER A 43 -8.55 -2.47 5.50
CA SER A 43 -7.89 -3.77 5.74
C SER A 43 -6.67 -3.98 4.85
N ALA A 44 -6.15 -2.91 4.25
CA ALA A 44 -4.92 -2.88 3.47
C ALA A 44 -4.32 -1.46 3.56
N SER A 45 -3.02 -1.34 3.25
CA SER A 45 -2.26 -0.11 3.45
C SER A 45 -1.40 0.25 2.26
N LEU A 46 -0.83 1.46 2.31
CA LEU A 46 0.23 1.92 1.42
C LEU A 46 1.49 2.20 2.23
N THR A 47 2.65 1.85 1.67
CA THR A 47 3.95 2.17 2.26
C THR A 47 5.01 2.39 1.17
N ILE A 48 6.09 3.07 1.53
CA ILE A 48 7.28 3.20 0.71
C ILE A 48 8.40 2.48 1.42
N GLN A 49 8.96 1.45 0.79
CA GLN A 49 9.99 0.58 1.37
C GLN A 49 11.01 0.14 0.33
N GLU A 50 12.02 -0.61 0.79
CA GLU A 50 13.06 -1.15 -0.07
C GLU A 50 12.50 -2.10 -1.15
N ASN A 51 12.92 -1.91 -2.41
CA ASN A 51 12.53 -2.73 -3.55
C ASN A 51 13.67 -3.56 -4.19
N ALA A 52 14.80 -3.69 -3.50
CA ALA A 52 15.96 -4.42 -3.99
C ALA A 52 16.13 -5.79 -3.31
N ASP A 53 16.40 -5.84 -2.00
CA ASP A 53 16.56 -7.10 -1.29
C ASP A 53 15.19 -7.63 -0.78
N PRO A 54 14.74 -8.82 -1.24
CA PRO A 54 13.52 -9.43 -0.72
C PRO A 54 13.56 -9.79 0.77
N SER A 55 14.72 -9.75 1.44
CA SER A 55 14.83 -9.90 2.91
C SER A 55 14.09 -8.78 3.64
N ALA A 56 14.23 -7.51 3.21
CA ALA A 56 13.57 -6.37 3.82
C ALA A 56 12.04 -6.56 3.85
N ARG A 57 11.47 -7.00 2.72
CA ARG A 57 10.04 -7.31 2.59
C ARG A 57 9.61 -8.43 3.54
N ARG A 58 10.35 -9.55 3.54
CA ARG A 58 10.04 -10.73 4.37
C ARG A 58 10.07 -10.42 5.86
N ASP A 59 11.07 -9.64 6.29
CA ASP A 59 11.24 -9.30 7.71
C ASP A 59 10.15 -8.32 8.18
N LEU A 60 9.75 -7.37 7.33
CA LEU A 60 8.61 -6.48 7.61
C LEU A 60 7.30 -7.26 7.75
N GLU A 61 7.03 -8.20 6.83
CA GLU A 61 5.85 -9.07 6.88
C GLU A 61 5.83 -9.94 8.15
N ALA A 62 6.96 -10.58 8.47
CA ALA A 62 7.09 -11.41 9.67
C ALA A 62 6.95 -10.59 10.96
N TRP A 63 7.55 -9.40 11.00
CA TRP A 63 7.47 -8.50 12.15
C TRP A 63 6.05 -8.02 12.40
N LEU A 64 5.35 -7.57 11.36
CA LEU A 64 3.98 -7.06 11.49
C LEU A 64 2.99 -8.18 11.85
N LYS A 65 3.18 -9.39 11.29
CA LYS A 65 2.39 -10.57 11.65
C LYS A 65 2.58 -10.97 13.12
N ARG A 66 3.80 -10.85 13.65
CA ARG A 66 4.08 -11.11 15.07
C ARG A 66 3.50 -10.02 15.98
N LEU A 67 3.51 -8.77 15.55
CA LEU A 67 3.01 -7.63 16.33
C LEU A 67 1.48 -7.64 16.45
N VAL A 68 0.79 -8.04 15.38
CA VAL A 68 -0.67 -8.09 15.32
C VAL A 68 -1.10 -9.54 15.04
N PRO A 69 -1.11 -10.41 16.07
CA PRO A 69 -1.46 -11.81 15.90
C PRO A 69 -2.93 -11.98 15.54
N GLU A 70 -3.27 -13.08 14.87
CA GLU A 70 -4.65 -13.51 14.68
C GLU A 70 -5.15 -14.27 15.92
N HIS A 71 -6.46 -14.45 16.04
CA HIS A 71 -7.09 -15.21 17.14
C HIS A 71 -6.84 -14.67 18.56
N ASP A 72 -6.49 -13.39 18.71
CA ASP A 72 -6.45 -12.78 20.04
C ASP A 72 -7.86 -12.76 20.64
N PRO A 73 -8.10 -13.34 21.84
CA PRO A 73 -9.41 -13.35 22.48
C PRO A 73 -9.99 -11.95 22.77
N MET A 74 -9.14 -10.91 22.77
CA MET A 74 -9.59 -9.52 22.91
C MET A 74 -10.37 -9.04 21.68
N TYR A 75 -10.16 -9.63 20.51
CA TYR A 75 -10.80 -9.18 19.28
C TYR A 75 -12.24 -9.65 19.20
N THR A 76 -13.15 -8.68 19.12
CA THR A 76 -14.59 -8.91 18.94
C THR A 76 -15.03 -8.75 17.49
N HIS A 77 -14.25 -8.05 16.65
CA HIS A 77 -14.51 -7.84 15.23
C HIS A 77 -13.91 -8.99 14.39
N THR A 78 -14.63 -10.11 14.34
CA THR A 78 -14.15 -11.37 13.73
C THR A 78 -15.14 -11.95 12.72
N ALA A 79 -16.12 -11.14 12.29
CA ALA A 79 -17.22 -11.60 11.43
C ALA A 79 -16.73 -12.08 10.07
N GLU A 80 -15.63 -11.52 9.56
CA GLU A 80 -15.03 -11.90 8.28
C GLU A 80 -13.85 -12.88 8.41
N GLY A 81 -13.66 -13.47 9.60
CA GLY A 81 -12.62 -14.45 9.87
C GLY A 81 -11.56 -13.97 10.88
N PRO A 82 -10.52 -14.78 11.13
CA PRO A 82 -9.54 -14.53 12.17
C PRO A 82 -8.57 -13.38 11.86
N ASP A 83 -8.47 -12.97 10.60
CA ASP A 83 -7.64 -11.87 10.11
C ASP A 83 -8.40 -10.54 9.97
N ASP A 84 -9.69 -10.51 10.33
CA ASP A 84 -10.58 -9.35 10.23
C ASP A 84 -10.08 -8.16 11.08
N MET A 85 -10.23 -8.21 12.41
CA MET A 85 -9.66 -7.18 13.31
C MET A 85 -8.14 -6.97 13.12
N PRO A 86 -7.29 -8.01 12.98
CA PRO A 86 -5.88 -7.82 12.72
C PRO A 86 -5.59 -6.94 11.49
N SER A 87 -6.36 -7.08 10.42
CA SER A 87 -6.17 -6.28 9.20
C SER A 87 -6.39 -4.79 9.43
N HIS A 88 -7.38 -4.44 10.27
CA HIS A 88 -7.67 -3.06 10.64
C HIS A 88 -6.59 -2.47 11.55
N ILE A 89 -6.08 -3.24 12.51
CA ILE A 89 -4.97 -2.80 13.37
C ILE A 89 -3.72 -2.55 12.53
N LYS A 90 -3.37 -3.48 11.64
CA LYS A 90 -2.24 -3.32 10.71
C LYS A 90 -2.42 -2.07 9.82
N ALA A 91 -3.65 -1.78 9.39
CA ALA A 91 -3.95 -0.57 8.63
C ALA A 91 -3.75 0.73 9.44
N VAL A 92 -4.19 0.76 10.71
CA VAL A 92 -3.99 1.89 11.63
C VAL A 92 -2.52 2.11 11.98
N LEU A 93 -1.73 1.03 12.12
CA LEU A 93 -0.29 1.13 12.42
C LEU A 93 0.56 1.59 11.24
N THR A 94 -0.02 1.61 10.04
CA THR A 94 0.68 1.98 8.81
C THR A 94 0.03 3.22 8.22
N ALA A 95 -0.23 3.26 6.90
CA ALA A 95 -0.81 4.42 6.26
C ALA A 95 -1.84 4.01 5.20
N THR A 96 -2.90 4.79 5.08
CA THR A 96 -3.87 4.69 3.98
C THR A 96 -3.50 5.60 2.81
N SER A 97 -2.48 6.45 2.97
CA SER A 97 -1.98 7.31 1.91
C SER A 97 -0.47 7.52 1.97
N VAL A 98 0.11 7.76 0.80
CA VAL A 98 1.49 8.24 0.64
C VAL A 98 1.50 9.38 -0.37
N SER A 99 2.35 10.37 -0.15
CA SER A 99 2.51 11.52 -1.05
C SER A 99 3.98 11.61 -1.48
N ILE A 100 4.20 11.66 -2.79
CA ILE A 100 5.52 11.64 -3.42
C ILE A 100 5.65 12.86 -4.33
N PRO A 101 6.70 13.69 -4.17
CA PRO A 101 6.95 14.80 -5.08
C PRO A 101 7.14 14.32 -6.52
N ILE A 102 6.74 15.16 -7.47
CA ILE A 102 7.02 14.98 -8.90
C ILE A 102 8.09 16.00 -9.28
N VAL A 103 9.16 15.53 -9.91
CA VAL A 103 10.30 16.33 -10.40
C VAL A 103 10.67 15.79 -11.78
N ASP A 104 10.86 16.68 -12.76
CA ASP A 104 11.16 16.34 -14.16
C ASP A 104 10.17 15.32 -14.75
N GLY A 105 8.89 15.45 -14.39
CA GLY A 105 7.80 14.56 -14.82
C GLY A 105 7.82 13.15 -14.20
N GLY A 106 8.71 12.87 -13.26
CA GLY A 106 8.88 11.59 -12.59
C GLY A 106 8.56 11.63 -11.10
N LEU A 107 8.22 10.48 -10.53
CA LEU A 107 8.15 10.34 -9.07
C LEU A 107 9.57 10.47 -8.48
N ALA A 108 9.76 11.42 -7.58
CA ALA A 108 11.04 11.68 -6.90
C ALA A 108 11.33 10.64 -5.78
N LEU A 109 11.32 9.36 -6.16
CA LEU A 109 11.70 8.24 -5.29
C LEU A 109 13.22 8.06 -5.26
N GLY A 110 13.76 7.67 -4.11
CA GLY A 110 15.14 7.21 -4.02
C GLY A 110 15.37 5.90 -4.80
N THR A 111 16.63 5.58 -5.10
CA THR A 111 17.04 4.41 -5.90
C THR A 111 16.40 3.11 -5.42
N TRP A 112 16.28 2.94 -4.10
CA TRP A 112 15.77 1.73 -3.46
C TRP A 112 14.32 1.85 -2.99
N GLN A 113 13.62 2.95 -3.27
CA GLN A 113 12.25 3.13 -2.82
C GLN A 113 11.24 2.59 -3.84
N GLY A 114 10.44 1.61 -3.42
CA GLY A 114 9.24 1.15 -4.10
C GLY A 114 7.98 1.59 -3.34
N ILE A 115 6.89 1.81 -4.09
CA ILE A 115 5.56 2.02 -3.52
C ILE A 115 4.87 0.67 -3.43
N TYR A 116 4.43 0.30 -2.23
CA TYR A 116 3.79 -0.98 -1.97
C TYR A 116 2.36 -0.81 -1.50
N LEU A 117 1.49 -1.69 -1.97
CA LEU A 117 0.24 -2.03 -1.34
C LEU A 117 0.50 -3.19 -0.37
N TRP A 118 0.28 -2.95 0.92
CA TRP A 118 0.38 -4.00 1.94
C TRP A 118 -1.00 -4.61 2.17
N GLU A 119 -1.22 -5.80 1.62
CA GLU A 119 -2.42 -6.59 1.82
C GLU A 119 -2.35 -7.27 3.19
N HIS A 120 -3.35 -7.05 4.03
CA HIS A 120 -3.38 -7.64 5.38
C HIS A 120 -4.29 -8.86 5.47
N ARG A 121 -5.19 -9.05 4.50
CA ARG A 121 -6.12 -10.18 4.45
C ARG A 121 -5.50 -11.39 3.75
N GLN A 122 -5.83 -12.58 4.22
CA GLN A 122 -5.32 -13.84 3.67
C GLN A 122 -5.94 -14.17 2.31
N SER A 123 -7.23 -13.86 2.13
CA SER A 123 -7.95 -14.09 0.88
C SER A 123 -7.63 -13.04 -0.19
N SER A 124 -7.82 -13.42 -1.45
CA SER A 124 -7.58 -12.52 -2.57
C SER A 124 -8.57 -11.36 -2.60
N HIS A 125 -8.10 -10.16 -2.90
CA HIS A 125 -8.93 -8.95 -2.98
C HIS A 125 -8.65 -8.13 -4.24
N ASN A 126 -9.61 -7.28 -4.59
CA ASN A 126 -9.41 -6.19 -5.53
C ASN A 126 -9.39 -4.88 -4.73
N ARG A 127 -8.23 -4.24 -4.67
CA ARG A 127 -8.01 -3.01 -3.91
C ARG A 127 -8.11 -1.80 -4.84
N HIS A 128 -8.92 -0.84 -4.42
CA HIS A 128 -9.20 0.38 -5.15
C HIS A 128 -8.28 1.49 -4.66
N VAL A 129 -7.43 1.99 -5.54
CA VAL A 129 -6.44 3.01 -5.23
C VAL A 129 -6.77 4.26 -6.04
N ALA A 130 -6.97 5.38 -5.33
CA ALA A 130 -7.13 6.70 -5.93
C ALA A 130 -5.76 7.39 -5.99
N ILE A 131 -5.43 7.96 -7.14
CA ILE A 131 -4.18 8.65 -7.40
C ILE A 131 -4.52 10.07 -7.79
N HIS A 132 -4.16 11.01 -6.93
CA HIS A 132 -4.23 12.43 -7.22
C HIS A 132 -2.87 12.92 -7.69
N VAL A 133 -2.84 13.65 -8.80
CA VAL A 133 -1.66 14.39 -9.29
C VAL A 133 -2.04 15.85 -9.39
N GLY A 134 -1.38 16.70 -8.60
CA GLY A 134 -1.53 18.17 -8.63
C GLY A 134 -0.18 18.85 -8.78
N ALA A 135 -0.19 20.06 -9.34
CA ALA A 135 0.94 20.98 -9.37
C ALA A 135 0.72 22.06 -8.30
#